data_AF-A0A6B9Y559-F1
#
_entry.id   AF-A0A6B9Y559-F1
#
_cell.length_a   1.000
_cell.length_b   1.000
_cell.length_c   1.000
_cell.angle_alpha   90.00
_cell.angle_beta   90.00
_cell.angle_gamma   90.00
#
_symmetry.space_group_name_H-M   'P 1'
#
loop_
_entity.id
_entity.type
_entity.pdbx_description
1 polymer ?
#
loop_
_entity_poly.entity_id
_entity_poly.type
_entity_poly.pdbx_seq_one_letter_code
_entity_poly.pdbx_strand_id
1 'polypeptide(L)'
;MESLEAELDRARDLTVADLVDAIESIGFECTRCGACCKGYTPKADDDVADGDGAGVETEDDRSHAEPHTATVFPDEVRELLATLESNAAGDGSAGGEAGEDDADDVSGSEYDWRDVARPMPYGLEESAEGEPAGETFEWALQTDACGNCTFYRETDGRGACTVHEDRPLVCRTYPFSVALGGTSQPMGEAVDEAGMVRAHECEGLGRDISRSEAEDLAEALKRRAVRELEEAIEVRDAYRPSGDIDGVVVHDSEGQKRPDGTPIDGDRTERS
;
A
#
# COMPACT_ATOMS: atom_id res chain seq x y z
N MET A 1 -7.27 -17.44 19.62
CA MET A 1 -6.68 -16.99 18.36
C MET A 1 -6.69 -18.19 17.44
N GLU A 2 -7.39 -18.08 16.33
CA GLU A 2 -7.38 -19.12 15.30
C GLU A 2 -6.07 -19.01 14.49
N SER A 3 -5.67 -20.05 13.77
CA SER A 3 -4.43 -19.99 13.00
C SER A 3 -4.65 -19.25 11.67
N LEU A 4 -3.57 -18.72 11.08
CA LEU A 4 -3.61 -18.08 9.77
C LEU A 4 -4.18 -19.01 8.69
N GLU A 5 -3.91 -20.32 8.78
CA GLU A 5 -4.47 -21.32 7.86
C GLU A 5 -5.99 -21.43 7.97
N ALA A 6 -6.53 -21.38 9.20
CA ALA A 6 -7.98 -21.41 9.40
C ALA A 6 -8.64 -20.11 8.88
N GLU A 7 -7.98 -18.96 9.03
CA GLU A 7 -8.41 -17.70 8.44
C GLU A 7 -8.34 -17.75 6.90
N LEU A 8 -7.30 -18.34 6.33
CA LEU A 8 -7.13 -18.51 4.89
C LEU A 8 -8.22 -19.40 4.29
N ASP A 9 -8.56 -20.51 4.95
CA ASP A 9 -9.66 -21.37 4.54
C ASP A 9 -10.98 -20.60 4.52
N ARG A 10 -11.24 -19.77 5.54
CA ARG A 10 -12.42 -18.89 5.55
C ARG A 10 -12.40 -17.84 4.44
N ALA A 11 -11.26 -17.23 4.16
CA ALA A 11 -11.11 -16.26 3.07
C ALA A 11 -11.44 -16.90 1.72
N ARG A 12 -10.99 -18.15 1.50
CA ARG A 12 -11.26 -18.93 0.29
C ARG A 12 -12.73 -19.31 0.18
N ASP A 13 -13.40 -19.58 1.30
CA ASP A 13 -14.81 -19.93 1.38
C ASP A 13 -15.78 -18.73 1.25
N LEU A 14 -15.28 -17.49 1.30
CA LEU A 14 -16.09 -16.29 1.05
C LEU A 14 -16.83 -16.41 -0.29
N THR A 15 -18.14 -16.19 -0.30
CA THR A 15 -18.87 -16.13 -1.57
C THR A 15 -18.80 -14.71 -2.13
N VAL A 16 -18.46 -14.59 -3.42
CA VAL A 16 -18.44 -13.27 -4.07
C VAL A 16 -19.83 -12.65 -4.03
N ALA A 17 -20.89 -13.43 -4.20
CA ALA A 17 -22.27 -12.95 -4.15
C ALA A 17 -22.62 -12.27 -2.81
N ASP A 18 -22.22 -12.86 -1.67
CA ASP A 18 -22.47 -12.24 -0.36
C ASP A 18 -21.68 -10.93 -0.19
N LEU A 19 -20.45 -10.87 -0.72
CA LEU A 19 -19.64 -9.64 -0.71
C LEU A 19 -20.27 -8.55 -1.59
N VAL A 20 -20.82 -8.92 -2.76
CA VAL A 20 -21.52 -7.99 -3.65
C VAL A 20 -22.74 -7.41 -2.97
N ASP A 21 -23.59 -8.24 -2.37
CA ASP A 21 -24.78 -7.79 -1.66
C ASP A 21 -24.43 -6.86 -0.49
N ALA A 22 -23.34 -7.14 0.22
CA ALA A 22 -22.83 -6.28 1.27
C ALA A 22 -22.30 -4.92 0.74
N ILE A 23 -21.50 -4.93 -0.32
CA ILE A 23 -20.96 -3.72 -0.95
C ILE A 23 -22.08 -2.83 -1.51
N GLU A 24 -23.09 -3.41 -2.18
CA GLU A 24 -24.24 -2.66 -2.64
C GLU A 24 -25.07 -2.07 -1.49
N SER A 25 -25.21 -2.81 -0.40
CA SER A 25 -25.93 -2.32 0.78
C SER A 25 -25.24 -1.13 1.44
N ILE A 26 -23.90 -1.09 1.42
CA ILE A 26 -23.13 0.04 1.95
C ILE A 26 -23.14 1.21 0.94
N GLY A 27 -23.02 0.90 -0.35
CA GLY A 27 -22.93 1.88 -1.43
C GLY A 27 -21.55 2.53 -1.52
N PHE A 28 -21.00 2.60 -2.73
CA PHE A 28 -19.70 3.22 -2.96
C PHE A 28 -19.47 3.64 -4.41
N GLU A 29 -18.92 4.85 -4.60
CA GLU A 29 -18.39 5.30 -5.88
C GLU A 29 -17.06 6.03 -5.66
N CYS A 30 -15.99 5.54 -6.29
CA CYS A 30 -14.69 6.22 -6.23
C CYS A 30 -14.71 7.52 -7.05
N THR A 31 -14.57 8.67 -6.39
CA THR A 31 -14.60 10.00 -7.01
C THR A 31 -13.26 10.41 -7.66
N ARG A 32 -12.24 9.55 -7.54
CA ARG A 32 -10.85 9.83 -7.94
C ARG A 32 -10.33 11.15 -7.34
N CYS A 33 -10.61 11.41 -6.06
CA CYS A 33 -10.16 12.63 -5.37
C CYS A 33 -8.70 12.58 -4.91
N GLY A 34 -8.12 11.39 -4.78
CA GLY A 34 -6.75 11.19 -4.31
C GLY A 34 -6.56 11.37 -2.79
N ALA A 35 -7.62 11.56 -2.01
CA ALA A 35 -7.53 11.72 -0.55
C ALA A 35 -6.86 10.50 0.12
N CYS A 36 -7.20 9.28 -0.33
CA CYS A 36 -6.60 8.04 0.15
C CYS A 36 -5.09 7.91 -0.14
N CYS A 37 -4.50 8.77 -0.97
CA CYS A 37 -3.08 8.76 -1.29
C CYS A 37 -2.28 9.76 -0.45
N LYS A 38 -2.93 10.58 0.37
CA LYS A 38 -2.27 11.61 1.19
C LYS A 38 -1.80 11.05 2.53
N GLY A 39 -0.76 11.65 3.08
CA GLY A 39 -0.39 11.42 4.48
C GLY A 39 -1.53 11.80 5.42
N TYR A 40 -1.62 11.12 6.56
CA TYR A 40 -2.65 11.35 7.57
C TYR A 40 -2.11 12.29 8.64
N THR A 41 -2.78 13.40 8.92
CA THR A 41 -2.53 14.17 10.13
C THR A 41 -3.41 13.60 11.24
N PRO A 42 -2.84 12.99 12.30
CA PRO A 42 -3.61 12.66 13.48
C PRO A 42 -4.24 13.96 13.99
N LYS A 43 -5.55 13.95 14.21
CA LYS A 43 -6.15 15.03 14.99
C LYS A 43 -5.49 14.97 16.36
N ALA A 44 -4.74 16.02 16.71
CA ALA A 44 -4.24 16.19 18.06
C ALA A 44 -5.43 15.98 19.02
N ASP A 45 -5.22 15.12 20.02
CA ASP A 45 -6.24 14.64 20.95
C ASP A 45 -7.27 15.72 21.31
N ASP A 46 -8.56 15.33 21.41
CA ASP A 46 -9.74 16.14 21.74
C ASP A 46 -9.71 16.84 23.14
N ASP A 47 -8.57 17.35 23.58
CA ASP A 47 -8.37 18.15 24.80
C ASP A 47 -8.10 19.64 24.50
N VAL A 48 -8.37 20.12 23.28
CA VAL A 48 -8.40 21.56 22.97
C VAL A 48 -9.83 22.00 22.69
N ALA A 49 -10.41 22.64 23.70
CA ALA A 49 -11.78 23.16 23.73
C ALA A 49 -12.19 23.94 22.47
N ASP A 50 -13.44 23.70 22.05
CA ASP A 50 -14.26 24.47 21.10
C ASP A 50 -13.69 25.85 20.74
N GLY A 51 -13.16 25.93 19.51
CA GLY A 51 -12.85 27.19 18.83
C GLY A 51 -13.27 27.09 17.38
N ASP A 52 -14.42 27.69 17.06
CA ASP A 52 -15.03 27.73 15.74
C ASP A 52 -14.05 28.07 14.60
N GLY A 53 -13.98 27.17 13.61
CA GLY A 53 -14.04 27.54 12.20
C GLY A 53 -12.72 27.84 11.49
N ALA A 54 -12.38 26.94 10.56
CA ALA A 54 -11.36 27.06 9.51
C ALA A 54 -9.90 27.05 10.01
N GLY A 55 -9.40 25.86 10.33
CA GLY A 55 -7.97 25.63 10.46
C GLY A 55 -7.28 25.94 9.13
N VAL A 56 -6.48 26.99 9.12
CA VAL A 56 -5.46 27.18 8.09
C VAL A 56 -4.39 26.13 8.38
N GLU A 57 -4.21 25.16 7.48
CA GLU A 57 -3.09 24.23 7.53
C GLU A 57 -1.80 25.06 7.51
N THR A 58 -1.12 25.19 8.66
CA THR A 58 0.18 25.87 8.74
C THR A 58 1.27 24.90 8.28
N GLU A 59 2.41 25.44 7.83
CA GLU A 59 3.56 24.63 7.42
C GLU A 59 4.09 23.73 8.57
N ASP A 60 3.80 24.09 9.81
CA ASP A 60 4.17 23.38 11.04
C ASP A 60 3.33 22.09 11.25
N ASP A 61 2.08 22.07 10.79
CA ASP A 61 1.15 20.93 10.96
C ASP A 61 1.53 19.72 10.08
N ARG A 62 2.22 19.97 8.96
CA ARG A 62 2.76 18.91 8.08
C ARG A 62 3.95 18.16 8.69
N SER A 63 4.60 18.73 9.72
CA SER A 63 5.69 18.05 10.44
C SER A 63 5.20 16.90 11.34
N HIS A 64 3.88 16.80 11.55
CA HIS A 64 3.22 15.76 12.33
C HIS A 64 2.32 14.82 11.51
N ALA A 65 2.27 14.99 10.18
CA ALA A 65 1.54 14.07 9.32
C ALA A 65 2.26 12.72 9.24
N GLU A 66 1.58 11.65 9.63
CA GLU A 66 2.04 10.29 9.36
C GLU A 66 2.02 10.03 7.85
N PRO A 67 3.12 9.54 7.27
CA PRO A 67 3.17 9.23 5.86
C PRO A 67 2.08 8.24 5.45
N HIS A 68 1.52 8.42 4.25
CA HIS A 68 0.62 7.47 3.65
C HIS A 68 1.24 6.07 3.68
N THR A 69 0.53 5.13 4.28
CA THR A 69 1.00 3.76 4.45
C THR A 69 -0.04 2.81 3.87
N ALA A 70 0.36 2.13 2.81
CA ALA A 70 -0.45 1.09 2.16
C ALA A 70 0.48 -0.06 1.79
N THR A 71 0.18 -1.26 2.30
CA THR A 71 0.97 -2.46 2.05
C THR A 71 1.02 -2.79 0.55
N VAL A 72 2.18 -3.18 0.05
CA VAL A 72 2.36 -3.63 -1.33
C VAL A 72 3.17 -4.91 -1.35
N PHE A 73 2.73 -5.91 -2.10
CA PHE A 73 3.44 -7.19 -2.17
C PHE A 73 4.56 -7.19 -3.22
N PRO A 74 5.56 -8.08 -3.11
CA PRO A 74 6.72 -8.05 -3.99
C PRO A 74 6.41 -8.16 -5.49
N ASP A 75 5.39 -8.93 -5.87
CA ASP A 75 4.90 -9.01 -7.24
C ASP A 75 4.21 -7.73 -7.69
N GLU A 76 3.38 -7.12 -6.83
CA GLU A 76 2.74 -5.83 -7.11
C GLU A 76 3.76 -4.70 -7.30
N VAL A 77 4.88 -4.70 -6.56
CA VAL A 77 5.97 -3.75 -6.78
C VAL A 77 6.55 -3.91 -8.18
N ARG A 78 6.80 -5.15 -8.63
CA ARG A 78 7.32 -5.42 -9.98
C ARG A 78 6.32 -5.05 -11.07
N GLU A 79 5.03 -5.29 -10.86
CA GLU A 79 3.97 -4.87 -11.78
C GLU A 79 3.94 -3.34 -11.93
N LEU A 80 4.04 -2.60 -10.82
CA LEU A 80 4.09 -1.14 -10.85
C LEU A 80 5.35 -0.60 -11.54
N LEU A 81 6.52 -1.23 -11.33
CA LEU A 81 7.74 -0.88 -12.08
C LEU A 81 7.54 -1.06 -13.58
N ALA A 82 6.97 -2.19 -14.01
CA ALA A 82 6.66 -2.43 -15.42
C ALA A 82 5.66 -1.40 -15.99
N THR A 83 4.69 -0.96 -15.19
CA THR A 83 3.76 0.13 -15.56
C THR A 83 4.49 1.46 -15.74
N LEU A 84 5.41 1.81 -14.85
CA LEU A 84 6.22 3.03 -14.97
C LEU A 84 7.08 3.03 -16.23
N GLU A 85 7.78 1.92 -16.49
CA GLU A 85 8.59 1.74 -17.70
C GLU A 85 7.74 1.84 -18.97
N SER A 86 6.55 1.24 -18.97
CA SER A 86 5.64 1.28 -20.11
C SER A 86 5.11 2.69 -20.37
N ASN A 87 4.82 3.45 -19.31
CA ASN A 87 4.36 4.83 -19.42
C ASN A 87 5.48 5.75 -19.94
N ALA A 88 6.72 5.59 -19.45
CA ALA A 88 7.88 6.33 -19.95
C ALA A 88 8.19 6.01 -21.41
N ALA A 89 8.09 4.74 -21.83
CA ALA A 89 8.27 4.37 -23.23
C ALA A 89 7.15 4.90 -24.17
N GLY A 90 5.94 5.07 -23.63
CA GLY A 90 4.77 5.59 -24.33
C GLY A 90 4.73 7.11 -24.47
N ASP A 91 5.47 7.85 -23.65
CA ASP A 91 5.46 9.31 -23.62
C ASP A 91 6.36 9.99 -24.67
N GLY A 92 7.00 9.19 -25.56
CA GLY A 92 8.02 9.55 -26.55
C GLY A 92 7.75 10.71 -27.52
N SER A 93 7.52 11.91 -26.98
CA SER A 93 7.49 13.18 -27.68
C SER A 93 7.89 14.34 -26.76
N ALA A 94 9.14 14.32 -26.30
CA ALA A 94 9.96 15.53 -26.26
C ALA A 94 11.43 15.11 -26.41
N GLY A 95 11.91 15.07 -27.66
CA GLY A 95 13.33 14.92 -27.94
C GLY A 95 14.13 16.06 -27.31
N GLY A 96 14.80 15.76 -26.21
CA GLY A 96 15.97 16.50 -25.74
C GLY A 96 17.19 15.88 -26.41
N GLU A 97 17.94 16.70 -27.14
CA GLU A 97 19.13 16.29 -27.88
C GLU A 97 20.13 15.59 -26.95
N ALA A 98 20.39 14.31 -27.20
CA ALA A 98 21.43 13.55 -26.54
C ALA A 98 22.78 14.19 -26.84
N GLY A 99 23.42 14.76 -25.81
CA GLY A 99 24.85 15.01 -25.83
C GLY A 99 25.56 13.66 -25.87
N GLU A 100 26.29 13.41 -26.95
CA GLU A 100 27.26 12.31 -27.04
C GLU A 100 28.38 12.63 -26.05
N ASP A 101 28.40 11.95 -24.89
CA ASP A 101 29.58 11.60 -24.10
C ASP A 101 29.14 11.07 -22.72
N ASP A 102 28.83 9.78 -22.62
CA ASP A 102 29.15 8.93 -21.46
C ASP A 102 28.73 7.48 -21.77
N ALA A 103 29.69 6.73 -22.29
CA ALA A 103 29.59 5.30 -22.47
C ALA A 103 30.11 4.61 -21.20
N ASP A 104 29.31 4.63 -20.14
CA ASP A 104 29.45 3.73 -19.00
C ASP A 104 28.08 3.11 -18.67
N ASP A 105 27.86 1.96 -19.29
CA ASP A 105 27.08 0.81 -18.83
C ASP A 105 26.16 0.99 -17.60
N VAL A 106 24.87 1.29 -17.84
CA VAL A 106 23.78 0.82 -16.98
C VAL A 106 22.61 0.42 -17.88
N SER A 107 22.54 -0.86 -18.25
CA SER A 107 21.29 -1.46 -18.73
C SER A 107 20.31 -1.71 -17.57
N GLY A 108 20.11 -0.68 -16.73
CA GLY A 108 19.17 -0.67 -15.62
C GLY A 108 17.92 0.08 -16.03
N SER A 109 16.77 -0.37 -15.53
CA SER A 109 15.52 0.37 -15.60
C SER A 109 15.71 1.81 -15.11
N GLU A 110 14.98 2.77 -15.70
CA GLU A 110 14.91 4.17 -15.20
C GLU A 110 14.33 4.22 -13.77
N TYR A 111 13.56 3.19 -13.39
CA TYR A 111 12.91 3.07 -12.09
C TYR A 111 13.46 1.87 -11.32
N ASP A 112 13.66 2.04 -10.02
CA ASP A 112 14.04 0.97 -9.11
C ASP A 112 13.00 0.75 -8.01
N TRP A 113 13.19 -0.32 -7.21
CA TRP A 113 12.29 -0.70 -6.13
C TRP A 113 11.91 0.45 -5.20
N ARG A 114 12.85 1.34 -4.90
CA ARG A 114 12.68 2.48 -3.98
C ARG A 114 11.83 3.59 -4.57
N ASP A 115 11.61 3.61 -5.88
CA ASP A 115 10.65 4.51 -6.52
C ASP A 115 9.20 4.09 -6.25
N VAL A 116 8.97 2.82 -5.94
CA VAL A 116 7.64 2.22 -5.77
C VAL A 116 7.34 1.84 -4.33
N ALA A 117 8.32 1.30 -3.61
CA ALA A 117 8.14 0.71 -2.30
C ALA A 117 9.23 1.12 -1.32
N ARG A 118 8.88 1.14 -0.03
CA ARG A 118 9.79 1.34 1.09
C ARG A 118 9.54 0.28 2.17
N PRO A 119 10.53 0.00 3.04
CA PRO A 119 10.31 -0.79 4.24
C PRO A 119 9.12 -0.26 5.04
N MET A 120 8.30 -1.16 5.61
CA MET A 120 7.31 -0.73 6.61
C MET A 120 8.00 0.03 7.75
N PRO A 121 7.39 1.11 8.27
CA PRO A 121 8.05 1.96 9.27
C PRO A 121 8.14 1.30 10.65
N TYR A 122 7.38 0.22 10.89
CA TYR A 122 7.29 -0.43 12.19
C TYR A 122 8.47 -1.36 12.44
N GLY A 123 9.02 -1.34 13.66
CA GLY A 123 10.16 -2.18 14.06
C GLY A 123 11.54 -1.61 13.71
N LEU A 124 11.58 -0.46 13.03
CA LEU A 124 12.81 0.26 12.72
C LEU A 124 13.12 1.28 13.81
N GLU A 125 14.40 1.41 14.14
CA GLU A 125 14.93 2.40 15.07
C GLU A 125 15.81 3.39 14.32
N GLU A 126 15.77 4.67 14.69
CA GLU A 126 16.75 5.65 14.22
C GLU A 126 18.06 5.52 15.00
N SER A 127 19.16 5.40 14.26
CA SER A 127 20.51 5.50 14.82
C SER A 127 20.83 6.93 15.29
N ALA A 128 21.96 7.09 15.99
CA ALA A 128 22.45 8.41 16.42
C ALA A 128 22.77 9.36 15.25
N GLU A 129 22.91 8.81 14.04
CA GLU A 129 23.20 9.53 12.78
C GLU A 129 21.93 9.78 11.95
N GLY A 130 20.76 9.38 12.46
CA GLY A 130 19.46 9.52 11.78
C GLY A 130 19.19 8.46 10.71
N GLU A 131 20.03 7.43 10.60
CA GLU A 131 19.81 6.33 9.66
C GLU A 131 18.93 5.25 10.30
N PRO A 132 17.90 4.73 9.59
CA PRO A 132 17.07 3.65 10.10
C PRO A 132 17.86 2.33 10.14
N ALA A 133 17.65 1.55 11.19
CA ALA A 133 18.21 0.21 11.36
C ALA A 133 17.20 -0.72 12.06
N GLY A 134 17.36 -2.03 11.84
CA GLY A 134 16.51 -3.05 12.46
C GLY A 134 15.78 -3.94 11.48
N GLU A 135 14.82 -4.71 11.99
CA GLU A 135 13.98 -5.62 11.21
C GLU A 135 12.58 -5.03 11.05
N THR A 136 12.03 -5.15 9.84
CA THR A 136 10.62 -4.89 9.59
C THR A 136 10.02 -5.98 8.71
N PHE A 137 8.69 -6.00 8.63
CA PHE A 137 7.92 -6.97 7.86
C PHE A 137 7.15 -6.27 6.77
N GLU A 138 7.18 -6.84 5.57
CA GLU A 138 6.47 -6.35 4.39
C GLU A 138 6.90 -4.94 3.92
N TRP A 139 6.30 -4.53 2.80
CA TRP A 139 6.57 -3.27 2.13
C TRP A 139 5.37 -2.33 2.19
N ALA A 140 5.65 -1.03 2.24
CA ALA A 140 4.66 0.02 2.00
C ALA A 140 4.93 0.70 0.66
N LEU A 141 3.87 1.20 0.00
CA LEU A 141 4.03 2.11 -1.13
C LEU A 141 4.89 3.33 -0.74
N GLN A 142 5.84 3.67 -1.60
CA GLN A 142 6.74 4.79 -1.40
C GLN A 142 5.99 6.12 -1.29
N THR A 143 6.57 7.08 -0.56
CA THR A 143 6.03 8.43 -0.40
C THR A 143 7.01 9.49 -0.89
N ASP A 144 6.48 10.65 -1.24
CA ASP A 144 7.25 11.86 -1.45
C ASP A 144 7.69 12.51 -0.12
N ALA A 145 8.40 13.63 -0.22
CA ALA A 145 8.88 14.39 0.95
C ALA A 145 7.75 15.01 1.80
N CYS A 146 6.51 15.07 1.27
CA CYS A 146 5.34 15.51 2.00
C CYS A 146 4.60 14.35 2.69
N GLY A 147 5.09 13.11 2.55
CA GLY A 147 4.45 11.91 3.08
C GLY A 147 3.24 11.43 2.26
N ASN A 148 3.01 11.96 1.04
CA ASN A 148 1.98 11.44 0.15
C ASN A 148 2.53 10.28 -0.66
N CYS A 149 1.68 9.34 -1.08
CA CYS A 149 2.06 8.27 -2.00
C CYS A 149 2.77 8.85 -3.24
N THR A 150 3.87 8.22 -3.67
CA THR A 150 4.69 8.65 -4.82
C THR A 150 3.88 8.81 -6.13
N PHE A 151 2.79 8.03 -6.26
CA PHE A 151 1.88 8.08 -7.40
C PHE A 151 0.80 9.17 -7.30
N TYR A 152 0.78 9.93 -6.21
CA TYR A 152 -0.12 11.06 -6.04
C TYR A 152 0.34 12.23 -6.91
N ARG A 153 -0.59 12.77 -7.70
CA ARG A 153 -0.40 14.03 -8.42
C ARG A 153 -1.58 14.94 -8.13
N GLU A 154 -1.28 16.22 -7.91
CA GLU A 154 -2.30 17.25 -7.78
C GLU A 154 -2.17 18.23 -8.94
N THR A 155 -3.29 18.53 -9.59
CA THR A 155 -3.36 19.54 -10.66
C THR A 155 -4.61 20.37 -10.43
N ASP A 156 -4.45 21.70 -10.39
CA ASP A 156 -5.54 22.66 -10.13
C ASP A 156 -6.40 22.32 -8.89
N GLY A 157 -5.74 21.87 -7.81
CA GLY A 157 -6.40 21.51 -6.54
C GLY A 157 -7.13 20.16 -6.56
N ARG A 158 -7.00 19.37 -7.63
CA ARG A 158 -7.56 18.02 -7.75
C ARG A 158 -6.46 16.98 -7.70
N GLY A 159 -6.55 16.10 -6.71
CA GLY A 159 -5.68 14.93 -6.57
C GLY A 159 -6.04 13.81 -7.54
N ALA A 160 -5.04 13.05 -7.97
CA ALA A 160 -5.19 11.88 -8.82
C ALA A 160 -4.08 10.86 -8.53
N CYS A 161 -4.41 9.57 -8.65
CA CYS A 161 -3.43 8.49 -8.66
C CYS A 161 -3.00 8.24 -10.11
N THR A 162 -1.70 8.33 -10.40
CA THR A 162 -1.17 8.16 -11.77
C THR A 162 -1.24 6.72 -12.25
N VAL A 163 -1.27 5.75 -11.34
CA VAL A 163 -1.36 4.30 -11.62
C VAL A 163 -2.75 3.75 -11.29
N HIS A 164 -3.81 4.55 -11.42
CA HIS A 164 -5.15 4.20 -10.94
C HIS A 164 -5.67 2.83 -11.44
N GLU A 165 -5.35 2.46 -12.68
CA GLU A 165 -5.79 1.19 -13.27
C GLU A 165 -4.94 0.00 -12.79
N ASP A 166 -3.67 0.25 -12.48
CA ASP A 166 -2.68 -0.75 -12.04
C ASP A 166 -2.46 -0.75 -10.52
N ARG A 167 -3.39 -0.15 -9.76
CA ARG A 167 -3.29 -0.05 -8.31
C ARG A 167 -3.13 -1.42 -7.64
N PRO A 168 -2.27 -1.52 -6.61
CA PRO A 168 -2.21 -2.67 -5.70
C PRO A 168 -3.56 -3.00 -5.10
N LEU A 169 -3.71 -4.23 -4.62
CA LEU A 169 -4.95 -4.75 -4.06
C LEU A 169 -5.46 -3.91 -2.90
N VAL A 170 -4.59 -3.43 -2.01
CA VAL A 170 -4.99 -2.54 -0.91
C VAL A 170 -5.67 -1.27 -1.41
N CYS A 171 -5.13 -0.64 -2.45
CA CYS A 171 -5.67 0.60 -3.02
C CYS A 171 -6.88 0.36 -3.91
N ARG A 172 -6.94 -0.79 -4.60
CA ARG A 172 -8.06 -1.17 -5.47
C ARG A 172 -9.33 -1.48 -4.68
N THR A 173 -9.15 -2.06 -3.50
CA THR A 173 -10.26 -2.50 -2.64
C THR A 173 -10.68 -1.47 -1.60
N TYR A 174 -9.89 -0.40 -1.42
CA TYR A 174 -10.26 0.74 -0.59
C TYR A 174 -11.62 1.32 -1.02
N PRO A 175 -12.56 1.58 -0.10
CA PRO A 175 -12.39 1.63 1.36
C PRO A 175 -12.79 0.34 2.08
N PHE A 176 -12.87 -0.80 1.40
CA PHE A 176 -13.37 -2.05 1.97
C PHE A 176 -12.27 -2.99 2.47
N SER A 177 -12.61 -3.74 3.50
CA SER A 177 -11.84 -4.88 4.03
C SER A 177 -12.80 -5.99 4.49
N VAL A 178 -12.28 -7.18 4.83
CA VAL A 178 -13.10 -8.29 5.35
C VAL A 178 -12.71 -8.65 6.79
N ALA A 179 -13.71 -8.89 7.63
CA ALA A 179 -13.52 -9.31 9.01
C ALA A 179 -13.55 -10.84 9.12
N LEU A 180 -12.37 -11.48 9.10
CA LEU A 180 -12.21 -12.94 9.14
C LEU A 180 -11.99 -13.52 10.55
N GLY A 181 -12.29 -12.77 11.60
CA GLY A 181 -12.23 -13.23 13.00
C GLY A 181 -10.86 -13.16 13.68
N GLY A 182 -9.83 -12.67 12.98
CA GLY A 182 -8.52 -12.32 13.53
C GLY A 182 -8.47 -10.93 14.17
N THR A 183 -7.35 -10.58 14.80
CA THR A 183 -7.11 -9.25 15.43
C THR A 183 -6.68 -8.17 14.44
N SER A 184 -6.50 -8.51 13.17
CA SER A 184 -5.98 -7.63 12.13
C SER A 184 -7.11 -6.80 11.54
N GLN A 185 -7.27 -5.55 11.99
CA GLN A 185 -8.05 -4.53 11.27
C GLN A 185 -7.05 -3.64 10.52
N PRO A 186 -6.73 -3.96 9.25
CA PRO A 186 -5.58 -3.35 8.56
C PRO A 186 -5.74 -1.86 8.25
N MET A 187 -6.94 -1.30 8.40
CA MET A 187 -7.27 0.06 7.94
C MET A 187 -7.94 0.92 9.02
N GLY A 188 -7.76 0.56 10.30
CA GLY A 188 -8.37 1.28 11.42
C GLY A 188 -9.82 0.87 11.72
N GLU A 189 -10.52 1.70 12.49
CA GLU A 189 -11.91 1.45 12.87
C GLU A 189 -12.86 1.64 11.68
N ALA A 190 -13.74 0.67 11.46
CA ALA A 190 -14.73 0.73 10.39
C ALA A 190 -15.82 1.77 10.71
N VAL A 191 -16.17 2.59 9.72
CA VAL A 191 -17.26 3.58 9.80
C VAL A 191 -18.62 2.98 9.40
N ASP A 192 -18.62 1.85 8.69
CA ASP A 192 -19.81 1.08 8.33
C ASP A 192 -19.48 -0.42 8.17
N GLU A 193 -20.49 -1.28 8.29
CA GLU A 193 -20.33 -2.74 8.13
C GLU A 193 -21.57 -3.43 7.56
N ALA A 194 -21.34 -4.43 6.71
CA ALA A 194 -22.38 -5.32 6.21
C ALA A 194 -21.85 -6.75 6.12
N GLY A 195 -22.38 -7.64 6.97
CA GLY A 195 -21.88 -9.02 7.06
C GLY A 195 -20.40 -9.05 7.45
N MET A 196 -19.57 -9.62 6.57
CA MET A 196 -18.10 -9.65 6.75
C MET A 196 -17.39 -8.44 6.17
N VAL A 197 -18.06 -7.60 5.37
CA VAL A 197 -17.46 -6.40 4.78
C VAL A 197 -17.40 -5.29 5.83
N ARG A 198 -16.27 -4.59 5.87
CA ARG A 198 -16.02 -3.40 6.68
C ARG A 198 -15.65 -2.26 5.75
N ALA A 199 -16.25 -1.10 5.95
CA ALA A 199 -15.94 0.12 5.22
C ALA A 199 -15.19 1.11 6.11
N HIS A 200 -14.17 1.72 5.54
CA HIS A 200 -13.31 2.71 6.20
C HIS A 200 -13.60 4.11 5.67
N GLU A 201 -13.17 5.13 6.41
CA GLU A 201 -13.50 6.52 6.09
C GLU A 201 -13.18 6.86 4.63
N CYS A 202 -14.19 7.23 3.85
CA CYS A 202 -14.05 7.67 2.47
C CYS A 202 -15.27 8.48 2.03
N GLU A 203 -15.04 9.59 1.31
CA GLU A 203 -16.11 10.44 0.76
C GLU A 203 -16.97 9.77 -0.33
N GLY A 204 -16.52 8.62 -0.83
CA GLY A 204 -17.22 7.82 -1.83
C GLY A 204 -18.34 6.94 -1.26
N LEU A 205 -18.39 6.75 0.07
CA LEU A 205 -19.37 5.88 0.72
C LEU A 205 -20.80 6.42 0.63
N GLY A 206 -21.77 5.51 0.60
CA GLY A 206 -23.20 5.82 0.54
C GLY A 206 -23.70 6.26 -0.85
N ARG A 207 -22.85 6.22 -1.87
CA ARG A 207 -23.20 6.49 -3.27
C ARG A 207 -23.73 5.23 -3.96
N ASP A 208 -24.50 5.43 -5.01
CA ASP A 208 -25.01 4.30 -5.81
C ASP A 208 -23.85 3.59 -6.52
N ILE A 209 -23.79 2.26 -6.37
CA ILE A 209 -22.85 1.40 -7.10
C ILE A 209 -23.64 0.46 -8.02
N SER A 210 -23.16 0.26 -9.25
CA SER A 210 -23.77 -0.76 -10.11
C SER A 210 -23.42 -2.16 -9.64
N ARG A 211 -24.31 -3.13 -9.88
CA ARG A 211 -24.07 -4.54 -9.57
C ARG A 211 -22.74 -5.05 -10.14
N SER A 212 -22.43 -4.68 -11.38
CA SER A 212 -21.17 -5.07 -12.03
C SER A 212 -19.94 -4.47 -11.36
N GLU A 213 -19.98 -3.21 -10.94
CA GLU A 213 -18.86 -2.60 -10.22
C GLU A 213 -18.71 -3.20 -8.82
N ALA A 214 -19.82 -3.53 -8.17
CA ALA A 214 -19.81 -4.25 -6.90
C ALA A 214 -19.23 -5.66 -7.06
N GLU A 215 -19.51 -6.36 -8.17
CA GLU A 215 -18.90 -7.65 -8.53
C GLU A 215 -17.38 -7.55 -8.70
N ASP A 216 -16.90 -6.57 -9.47
CA ASP A 216 -15.47 -6.34 -9.66
C ASP A 216 -14.76 -6.04 -8.33
N LEU A 217 -15.39 -5.21 -7.48
CA LEU A 217 -14.85 -4.84 -6.18
C LEU A 217 -14.88 -6.01 -5.20
N ALA A 218 -15.95 -6.81 -5.19
CA ALA A 218 -16.08 -8.01 -4.37
C ALA A 218 -15.04 -9.07 -4.75
N GLU A 219 -14.79 -9.28 -6.05
CA GLU A 219 -13.77 -10.22 -6.52
C GLU A 219 -12.37 -9.74 -6.10
N ALA A 220 -12.08 -8.45 -6.29
CA ALA A 220 -10.82 -7.86 -5.84
C ALA A 220 -10.65 -7.96 -4.31
N LEU A 221 -11.72 -7.73 -3.55
CA LEU A 221 -11.73 -7.79 -2.09
C LEU A 221 -11.47 -9.21 -1.58
N LYS A 222 -12.12 -10.22 -2.18
CA LYS A 222 -11.84 -11.62 -1.88
C LYS A 222 -10.40 -11.98 -2.21
N ARG A 223 -9.92 -11.59 -3.41
CA ARG A 223 -8.54 -11.85 -3.85
C ARG A 223 -7.53 -11.25 -2.88
N ARG A 224 -7.75 -10.00 -2.45
CA ARG A 224 -6.93 -9.34 -1.43
C ARG A 224 -6.91 -10.12 -0.13
N ALA A 225 -8.07 -10.50 0.39
CA ALA A 225 -8.17 -11.21 1.66
C ALA A 225 -7.38 -12.53 1.66
N VAL A 226 -7.47 -13.28 0.57
CA VAL A 226 -6.71 -14.52 0.38
C VAL A 226 -5.21 -14.21 0.28
N ARG A 227 -4.82 -13.23 -0.54
CA ARG A 227 -3.41 -12.87 -0.76
C ARG A 227 -2.73 -12.40 0.52
N GLU A 228 -3.38 -11.53 1.30
CA GLU A 228 -2.85 -11.03 2.58
C GLU A 228 -2.54 -12.17 3.56
N LEU A 229 -3.38 -13.20 3.60
CA LEU A 229 -3.18 -14.36 4.47
C LEU A 229 -2.11 -15.32 3.94
N GLU A 230 -2.02 -15.52 2.62
CA GLU A 230 -0.95 -16.29 2.00
C GLU A 230 0.41 -15.65 2.26
N GLU A 231 0.53 -14.34 2.04
CA GLU A 231 1.74 -13.55 2.31
C GLU A 231 2.13 -13.63 3.79
N ALA A 232 1.18 -13.44 4.71
CA ALA A 232 1.45 -13.55 6.15
C ALA A 232 1.94 -14.95 6.57
N ILE A 233 1.40 -16.02 5.96
CA ILE A 233 1.86 -17.40 6.19
C ILE A 233 3.27 -17.59 5.64
N GLU A 234 3.54 -17.09 4.43
CA GLU A 234 4.83 -17.22 3.76
C GLU A 234 5.93 -16.46 4.51
N VAL A 235 5.67 -15.24 4.98
CA VAL A 235 6.56 -14.49 5.87
C VAL A 235 6.88 -15.29 7.12
N ARG A 236 5.86 -15.80 7.81
CA ARG A 236 6.03 -16.58 9.04
C ARG A 236 6.91 -17.81 8.80
N ASP A 237 6.69 -18.52 7.69
CA ASP A 237 7.41 -19.75 7.36
C ASP A 237 8.85 -19.47 6.89
N ALA A 238 9.06 -18.37 6.17
CA ALA A 238 10.35 -17.90 5.70
C ALA A 238 11.17 -17.20 6.79
N TYR A 239 10.54 -16.65 7.83
CA TYR A 239 11.18 -15.79 8.83
C TYR A 239 12.42 -16.43 9.45
N ARG A 240 13.52 -15.68 9.42
CA ARG A 240 14.76 -15.96 10.13
C ARG A 240 15.20 -14.67 10.80
N PRO A 241 15.61 -14.68 12.08
CA PRO A 241 16.22 -13.50 12.70
C PRO A 241 17.40 -13.01 11.86
N SER A 242 17.54 -11.69 11.71
CA SER A 242 18.58 -11.07 10.89
C SER A 242 19.96 -11.16 11.54
N GLY A 243 20.04 -11.28 12.86
CA GLY A 243 21.31 -11.42 13.57
C GLY A 243 22.10 -10.11 13.56
N ASP A 244 23.33 -10.14 13.03
CA ASP A 244 24.25 -8.99 13.02
C ASP A 244 24.30 -8.31 11.63
N ILE A 245 23.21 -8.36 10.85
CA ILE A 245 23.15 -7.67 9.56
C ILE A 245 23.07 -6.16 9.80
N ASP A 246 24.04 -5.41 9.27
CA ASP A 246 24.03 -3.95 9.33
C ASP A 246 22.90 -3.35 8.46
N GLY A 247 22.17 -2.40 9.03
CA GLY A 247 21.12 -1.61 8.39
C GLY A 247 19.72 -2.17 8.57
N VAL A 248 18.82 -1.81 7.66
CA VAL A 248 17.43 -2.31 7.64
C VAL A 248 17.37 -3.67 6.93
N VAL A 249 16.64 -4.60 7.54
CA VAL A 249 16.26 -5.88 6.95
C VAL A 249 14.73 -5.94 6.83
N VAL A 250 14.24 -6.16 5.61
CA VAL A 250 12.83 -6.38 5.34
C VAL A 250 12.56 -7.87 5.19
N HIS A 251 11.58 -8.39 5.91
CA HIS A 251 11.07 -9.75 5.76
C HIS A 251 9.75 -9.72 4.98
N ASP A 252 9.76 -10.28 3.78
CA ASP A 252 8.53 -10.52 3.00
C ASP A 252 8.35 -12.02 2.72
N SER A 253 7.30 -12.38 1.98
CA SER A 253 7.02 -13.76 1.55
C SER A 253 8.17 -14.43 0.78
N GLU A 254 9.04 -13.65 0.14
CA GLU A 254 10.18 -14.14 -0.63
C GLU A 254 11.47 -14.26 0.22
N GLY A 255 11.49 -13.67 1.42
CA GLY A 255 12.56 -13.82 2.41
C GLY A 255 13.14 -12.48 2.90
N GLN A 256 14.41 -12.50 3.30
CA GLN A 256 15.12 -11.33 3.79
C GLN A 256 15.65 -10.46 2.63
N LYS A 257 15.36 -9.17 2.70
CA LYS A 257 15.75 -8.19 1.68
C LYS A 257 16.38 -6.93 2.27
N ARG A 258 17.24 -6.30 1.48
CA ARG A 258 17.70 -4.93 1.66
C ARG A 258 16.59 -3.95 1.27
N PRO A 259 16.64 -2.67 1.71
CA PRO A 259 15.61 -1.67 1.38
C PRO A 259 15.40 -1.37 -0.11
N ASP A 260 16.32 -1.77 -1.00
CA ASP A 260 16.15 -1.73 -2.46
C ASP A 260 15.47 -3.00 -3.03
N GLY A 261 14.93 -3.86 -2.17
CA GLY A 261 14.30 -5.10 -2.59
C GLY A 261 15.28 -6.21 -3.00
N THR A 262 16.60 -5.98 -2.91
CA THR A 262 17.58 -7.03 -3.22
C THR A 262 17.62 -8.09 -2.10
N PRO A 263 17.64 -9.39 -2.43
CA PRO A 263 17.77 -10.44 -1.41
C PRO A 263 19.09 -10.36 -0.63
N ILE A 264 19.05 -10.59 0.68
CA ILE A 264 20.25 -10.60 1.54
C ILE A 264 21.00 -11.94 1.44
N ASP A 265 20.27 -13.05 1.32
CA ASP A 265 20.84 -14.35 1.00
C ASP A 265 20.77 -14.56 -0.53
N GLY A 266 21.94 -14.59 -1.17
CA GLY A 266 22.04 -14.98 -2.57
C GLY A 266 21.58 -16.43 -2.76
N ASP A 267 20.49 -16.58 -3.53
CA ASP A 267 20.02 -17.82 -4.16
C ASP A 267 19.19 -18.79 -3.29
N ARG A 268 17.86 -18.79 -3.53
CA ARG A 268 16.97 -19.93 -3.26
C ARG A 268 16.32 -20.45 -4.55
N THR A 269 17.02 -20.37 -5.68
CA THR A 269 16.60 -21.05 -6.92
C THR A 269 17.01 -22.53 -6.94
N GLU A 270 17.10 -23.21 -5.80
CA GLU A 270 17.27 -24.67 -5.76
C GLU A 270 16.49 -25.28 -4.58
N ARG A 271 15.19 -25.51 -4.78
CA ARG A 271 14.49 -26.62 -4.12
C ARG A 271 13.74 -27.43 -5.16
N SER A 272 14.42 -28.48 -5.61
CA SER A 272 13.90 -29.61 -6.39
C SER A 272 12.79 -30.38 -5.67
#